data_AF-A0A2V6VFZ2-F1
#
_entry.id   AF-A0A2V6VFZ2-F1
#
_cell.length_a   1.000
_cell.length_b   1.000
_cell.length_c   1.000
_cell.angle_alpha   90.00
_cell.angle_beta   90.00
_cell.angle_gamma   90.00
#
_symmetry.space_group_name_H-M   'P 1'
#
loop_
_entity.id
_entity.type
_entity.pdbx_description
1 polymer ?
#
loop_
_entity_poly.entity_id
_entity_poly.type
_entity_poly.pdbx_seq_one_letter_code
_entity_poly.pdbx_strand_id
1 'polypeptide(L)'
;MISSAEVIERERGKPSVSAGQTVRDVLTRYPATGPIFLQHGPMFTVKPGELYLRYEELTLEKYAALNRIDLDALLKLLNAAAEGEDRPPARENPYRTGPVVGTVGYTGSYREPDSNVELARVVDVQTARGPE
;
A
#
# COMPACT_ATOMS: atom_id res chain seq x y z
N MET A 1 -45.26 -7.06 2.65
CA MET A 1 -44.62 -8.37 2.82
C MET A 1 -43.68 -8.56 1.64
N ILE A 2 -42.37 -8.35 1.84
CA ILE A 2 -41.39 -8.48 0.77
C ILE A 2 -41.14 -9.97 0.57
N SER A 3 -41.30 -10.44 -0.66
CA SER A 3 -41.17 -11.85 -1.03
C SER A 3 -39.73 -12.33 -0.82
N SER A 4 -39.55 -13.50 -0.21
CA SER A 4 -38.22 -14.08 0.09
C SER A 4 -37.30 -14.22 -1.13
N ALA A 5 -37.85 -14.20 -2.35
CA ALA A 5 -37.07 -14.20 -3.59
C ALA A 5 -36.34 -12.87 -3.87
N GLU A 6 -36.91 -11.72 -3.47
CA GLU A 6 -36.28 -10.40 -3.64
C GLU A 6 -35.11 -10.18 -2.67
N VAL A 7 -35.13 -10.85 -1.51
CA VAL A 7 -34.04 -10.80 -0.53
C VAL A 7 -32.81 -11.54 -1.05
N ILE A 8 -33.00 -12.67 -1.74
CA ILE A 8 -31.91 -13.52 -2.25
C ILE A 8 -31.24 -12.88 -3.47
N GLU A 9 -31.99 -12.19 -4.33
CA GLU A 9 -31.43 -11.47 -5.49
C GLU A 9 -30.66 -10.20 -5.06
N ARG A 10 -31.06 -9.54 -3.96
CA ARG A 10 -30.29 -8.41 -3.40
C ARG A 10 -28.94 -8.84 -2.80
N GLU A 11 -28.76 -10.10 -2.42
CA GLU A 11 -27.48 -10.61 -1.93
C GLU A 11 -26.51 -11.03 -3.04
N ARG A 12 -26.99 -11.37 -4.25
CA ARG A 12 -26.11 -11.75 -5.37
C ARG A 12 -25.32 -10.60 -5.98
N GLY A 13 -25.76 -9.36 -5.76
CA GLY A 13 -25.09 -8.16 -6.25
C GLY A 13 -24.16 -7.51 -5.22
N LYS A 14 -24.16 -7.96 -3.96
CA LYS A 14 -23.30 -7.35 -2.94
C LYS A 14 -21.88 -7.88 -3.04
N PRO A 15 -20.85 -7.02 -2.97
CA PRO A 15 -19.48 -7.49 -2.86
C PRO A 15 -19.33 -8.31 -1.58
N SER A 16 -19.21 -9.64 -1.71
CA SER A 16 -19.01 -10.53 -0.57
C SER A 16 -17.52 -10.89 -0.44
N VAL A 17 -16.83 -10.21 0.47
CA VAL A 17 -15.52 -10.61 0.95
C VAL A 17 -15.71 -11.74 1.96
N SER A 18 -15.04 -12.88 1.73
CA SER A 18 -15.17 -14.08 2.56
C SER A 18 -13.82 -14.55 3.12
N ALA A 19 -13.85 -15.24 4.26
CA ALA A 19 -12.68 -15.60 5.07
C ALA A 19 -11.60 -16.40 4.31
N GLY A 20 -12.02 -17.26 3.38
CA GLY A 20 -11.12 -18.10 2.58
C GLY A 20 -10.40 -17.35 1.44
N GLN A 21 -10.78 -16.11 1.14
CA GLN A 21 -10.11 -15.31 0.13
C GLN A 21 -8.72 -14.88 0.61
N THR A 22 -7.81 -14.66 -0.35
CA THR A 22 -6.50 -14.11 -0.03
C THR A 22 -6.58 -12.59 0.12
N VAL A 23 -5.75 -12.02 0.99
CA VAL A 23 -5.61 -10.57 1.14
C VAL A 23 -5.29 -9.91 -0.20
N ARG A 24 -4.45 -10.55 -1.03
CA ARG A 24 -4.09 -10.07 -2.36
C ARG A 24 -5.31 -9.98 -3.29
N ASP A 25 -6.15 -11.01 -3.33
CA ASP A 25 -7.33 -11.03 -4.19
C ASP A 25 -8.33 -9.94 -3.78
N VAL A 26 -8.53 -9.78 -2.47
CA VAL A 26 -9.39 -8.73 -1.92
C VAL A 26 -8.87 -7.35 -2.27
N LEU A 27 -7.57 -7.09 -2.09
CA LEU A 27 -6.96 -5.80 -2.47
C LEU A 27 -7.01 -5.53 -3.97
N THR A 28 -6.87 -6.57 -4.79
CA THR A 28 -6.94 -6.44 -6.26
C THR A 28 -8.36 -6.11 -6.71
N ARG A 29 -9.36 -6.72 -6.07
CA ARG A 29 -10.77 -6.55 -6.41
C ARG A 29 -11.40 -5.30 -5.80
N TYR A 30 -10.98 -4.97 -4.57
CA TYR A 30 -11.49 -3.86 -3.78
C TYR A 30 -10.35 -3.02 -3.17
N PRO A 31 -9.65 -2.20 -3.98
CA PRO A 31 -8.57 -1.33 -3.50
C PRO A 31 -8.93 -0.45 -2.29
N ALA A 32 -10.19 -0.07 -2.12
CA ALA A 32 -10.65 0.72 -0.98
C ALA A 32 -10.47 0.00 0.38
N THR A 33 -10.29 -1.32 0.37
CA THR A 33 -9.98 -2.10 1.58
C THR A 33 -8.52 -1.96 2.05
N GLY A 34 -7.63 -1.40 1.22
CA GLY A 34 -6.20 -1.24 1.52
C GLY A 34 -5.88 -0.57 2.86
N PRO A 35 -6.45 0.59 3.18
CA PRO A 35 -6.23 1.27 4.46
C PRO A 35 -6.61 0.41 5.67
N ILE A 36 -7.63 -0.44 5.57
CA ILE A 36 -8.07 -1.31 6.67
C ILE A 36 -6.95 -2.29 7.00
N PHE A 37 -6.38 -2.97 6.00
CA PHE A 37 -5.27 -3.91 6.24
C PHE A 37 -4.02 -3.21 6.79
N LEU A 38 -3.71 -1.98 6.36
CA LEU A 38 -2.56 -1.24 6.88
C LEU A 38 -2.76 -0.79 8.33
N GLN A 39 -3.98 -0.44 8.72
CA GLN A 39 -4.29 0.01 10.08
C GLN A 39 -4.26 -1.13 11.10
N HIS A 40 -4.69 -2.33 10.70
CA HIS A 40 -4.88 -3.43 11.64
C HIS A 40 -3.65 -4.32 11.83
N GLY A 41 -2.62 -4.18 11.00
CA GLY A 41 -1.31 -4.79 11.25
C GLY A 41 -0.57 -5.28 10.01
N PRO A 42 0.65 -5.80 10.19
CA PRO A 42 1.47 -6.29 9.09
C PRO A 42 0.79 -7.41 8.28
N MET A 43 1.02 -7.36 6.96
CA MET A 43 0.60 -8.40 6.01
C MET A 43 1.73 -9.37 5.67
N PHE A 44 2.81 -9.37 6.45
CA PHE A 44 3.99 -10.20 6.27
C PHE A 44 4.39 -10.85 7.59
N THR A 45 5.12 -11.95 7.50
CA THR A 45 5.69 -12.62 8.67
C THR A 45 7.19 -12.36 8.75
N VAL A 46 7.67 -12.20 9.97
CA VAL A 46 9.11 -12.10 10.28
C VAL A 46 9.48 -13.30 11.13
N LYS A 47 10.40 -14.13 10.65
CA LYS A 47 10.97 -15.22 11.43
C LYS A 47 12.31 -14.77 12.03
N PRO A 48 12.55 -14.99 13.34
CA PRO A 48 13.84 -14.69 13.94
C PRO A 48 14.97 -15.43 13.20
N GLY A 49 15.99 -14.69 12.78
CA GLY A 49 17.11 -15.22 12.01
C GLY A 49 16.94 -15.16 10.48
N GLU A 50 15.80 -14.71 9.98
CA GLU A 50 15.62 -14.43 8.55
C GLU A 50 15.83 -12.95 8.25
N LEU A 51 16.64 -12.68 7.22
CA LEU A 51 16.96 -11.31 6.77
C LEU A 51 15.86 -10.70 5.88
N TYR A 52 14.99 -11.52 5.30
CA TYR A 52 14.00 -11.09 4.32
C TYR A 52 12.58 -11.32 4.83
N LEU A 53 11.71 -10.35 4.53
CA LEU A 53 10.28 -10.44 4.80
C LEU A 53 9.63 -11.51 3.91
N ARG A 54 8.77 -12.34 4.49
CA ARG A 54 7.98 -13.31 3.73
C ARG A 54 6.58 -12.79 3.51
N TYR A 55 6.24 -12.62 2.23
CA TYR A 55 4.91 -12.31 1.75
C TYR A 55 4.27 -13.61 1.25
N GLU A 56 3.89 -14.47 2.19
CA GLU A 56 3.11 -15.66 1.84
C GLU A 56 1.70 -15.28 1.42
N GLU A 57 1.04 -16.12 0.61
CA GLU A 57 -0.37 -15.94 0.27
C GLU A 57 -1.23 -16.08 1.52
N LEU A 58 -1.51 -14.93 2.14
CA LEU A 58 -2.20 -14.83 3.41
C LEU A 58 -3.71 -14.81 3.14
N THR A 59 -4.42 -15.82 3.65
CA THR A 59 -5.90 -15.77 3.72
C THR A 59 -6.34 -14.79 4.79
N LEU A 60 -7.58 -14.28 4.68
CA LEU A 60 -8.11 -13.35 5.69
C LEU A 60 -8.15 -13.98 7.09
N GLU A 61 -8.44 -15.27 7.19
CA GLU A 61 -8.36 -16.04 8.44
C GLU A 61 -6.95 -15.99 9.06
N LYS A 62 -5.94 -16.28 8.25
CA LYS A 62 -4.53 -16.26 8.70
C LYS A 62 -4.08 -14.84 9.07
N TYR A 63 -4.53 -13.83 8.31
CA TYR A 63 -4.26 -12.43 8.63
C TYR A 63 -4.87 -12.00 9.96
N ALA A 64 -6.13 -12.36 10.21
CA ALA A 64 -6.81 -12.07 11.46
C ALA A 64 -6.11 -12.77 12.64
N ALA A 65 -5.73 -14.04 12.47
CA ALA A 65 -4.98 -14.79 13.47
C ALA A 65 -3.59 -14.19 13.76
N LEU A 66 -2.86 -13.79 12.72
CA LEU A 66 -1.53 -13.17 12.83
C LEU A 66 -1.58 -11.87 13.65
N ASN A 67 -2.58 -11.03 13.39
CA ASN A 67 -2.73 -9.72 13.99
C ASN A 67 -3.64 -9.69 15.22
N ARG A 68 -4.15 -10.86 15.66
CA ARG A 68 -5.10 -11.02 16.78
C ARG A 68 -6.35 -10.15 16.63
N ILE A 69 -6.88 -10.11 15.41
CA ILE A 69 -8.10 -9.38 15.06
C ILE A 69 -9.28 -10.37 15.09
N ASP A 70 -10.44 -9.90 15.52
CA ASP A 70 -11.68 -10.64 15.36
C ASP A 70 -12.05 -10.74 13.87
N LEU A 71 -12.14 -11.99 13.37
CA LEU A 71 -12.36 -12.26 11.95
C LEU A 71 -13.71 -11.71 11.46
N ASP A 72 -14.77 -11.86 12.25
CA ASP A 72 -16.11 -11.41 11.87
C ASP A 72 -16.17 -9.87 11.79
N ALA A 73 -15.54 -9.18 12.74
CA ALA A 73 -15.42 -7.72 12.72
C ALA A 73 -14.60 -7.25 11.49
N LEU A 74 -13.50 -7.92 11.18
CA LEU A 74 -12.69 -7.62 10.00
C LEU A 74 -13.50 -7.79 8.72
N LEU A 75 -14.22 -8.92 8.56
CA LEU A 75 -15.04 -9.16 7.38
C LEU A 75 -16.15 -8.11 7.23
N LYS A 76 -16.78 -7.67 8.33
CA LYS A 76 -17.77 -6.58 8.29
C LYS A 76 -17.16 -5.27 7.77
N LEU A 77 -15.97 -4.91 8.26
CA LEU A 77 -15.27 -3.71 7.80
C LEU A 77 -14.89 -3.79 6.31
N LEU A 78 -14.37 -4.94 5.88
CA LEU A 78 -13.98 -5.15 4.49
C LEU A 78 -15.19 -5.11 3.55
N ASN A 79 -16.30 -5.76 3.93
CA ASN A 79 -17.53 -5.70 3.15
C ASN A 79 -18.10 -4.28 3.11
N ALA A 80 -18.09 -3.54 4.22
CA ALA A 80 -18.54 -2.14 4.23
C ALA A 80 -17.70 -1.22 3.33
N ALA A 81 -16.37 -1.42 3.31
CA ALA A 81 -15.49 -0.67 2.41
C ALA A 81 -15.68 -1.08 0.94
N ALA A 82 -15.90 -2.37 0.66
CA ALA A 82 -16.18 -2.88 -0.67
C ALA A 82 -17.53 -2.37 -1.22
N GLU A 83 -18.57 -2.28 -0.38
CA GLU A 83 -19.86 -1.68 -0.74
C GLU A 83 -19.72 -0.20 -1.13
N GLY A 84 -18.78 0.53 -0.52
CA GLY A 84 -18.48 1.92 -0.88
C GLY A 84 -17.83 2.09 -2.26
N GLU A 85 -17.25 1.02 -2.81
CA GLU A 85 -16.49 1.01 -4.07
C GLU A 85 -17.35 0.65 -5.30
N ASP A 86 -18.59 0.21 -5.11
CA ASP A 86 -19.62 0.13 -6.17
C ASP A 86 -19.95 1.50 -6.77
N ARG A 87 -19.51 2.58 -6.10
CA ARG A 87 -19.41 3.91 -6.71
C ARG A 87 -18.11 3.96 -7.51
N PRO A 88 -18.16 4.13 -8.85
CA PRO A 88 -16.96 4.13 -9.67
C PRO A 88 -15.99 5.18 -9.11
N PRO A 89 -14.74 4.80 -8.78
CA PRO A 89 -13.75 5.79 -8.43
C PRO A 89 -13.61 6.71 -9.64
N ALA A 90 -13.61 8.03 -9.39
CA ALA A 90 -13.06 8.95 -10.38
C ALA A 90 -11.66 8.42 -10.66
N ARG A 91 -11.46 7.81 -11.83
CA ARG A 91 -10.16 7.34 -12.30
C ARG A 91 -9.32 8.57 -12.65
N GLU A 92 -9.05 9.41 -11.66
CA GLU A 92 -7.92 10.31 -11.71
C GLU A 92 -6.70 9.44 -11.48
N ASN A 93 -6.10 9.04 -12.59
CA ASN A 93 -4.74 8.56 -12.58
C ASN A 93 -3.87 9.73 -12.06
N PRO A 94 -3.27 9.66 -10.86
CA PRO A 94 -2.49 10.75 -10.29
C PRO A 94 -1.24 11.06 -11.13
N TYR A 95 -0.90 10.20 -12.10
CA TYR A 95 0.19 10.39 -13.06
C TYR A 95 -0.25 10.97 -14.41
N ARG A 96 -1.55 11.29 -14.60
CA ARG A 96 -2.04 11.88 -15.86
C ARG A 96 -1.75 13.37 -15.93
N THR A 97 -1.74 14.04 -14.78
CA THR A 97 -1.25 15.40 -14.66
C THR A 97 0.26 15.32 -14.53
N GLY A 98 0.96 15.38 -15.67
CA GLY A 98 2.40 15.62 -15.68
C GLY A 98 2.74 16.85 -14.82
N PRO A 99 3.97 16.95 -14.31
CA PRO A 99 4.36 18.04 -13.42
C PRO A 99 4.01 19.37 -14.07
N VAL A 100 3.17 20.16 -13.40
CA VAL A 100 2.90 21.54 -13.78
C VAL A 100 4.26 22.24 -13.75
N VAL A 101 4.72 22.65 -14.93
CA VAL A 101 5.93 23.46 -15.07
C VAL A 101 5.60 24.83 -14.46
N GLY A 102 5.89 24.96 -13.18
CA GLY A 102 5.61 26.14 -12.38
C GLY A 102 6.26 25.99 -11.01
N THR A 103 7.55 26.34 -10.98
CA THR A 103 8.31 26.95 -9.86
C THR A 103 7.62 26.89 -8.49
N VAL A 104 8.19 26.31 -7.43
CA VAL A 104 9.40 26.81 -6.76
C VAL A 104 9.97 25.70 -5.86
N GLY A 105 11.29 25.50 -5.95
CA GLY A 105 12.08 25.01 -4.83
C GLY A 105 12.38 23.51 -4.82
N TYR A 106 13.66 23.21 -5.09
CA TYR A 106 14.39 22.00 -4.74
C TYR A 106 14.40 20.81 -5.74
N THR A 107 15.62 20.58 -6.24
CA THR A 107 16.20 19.42 -6.95
C THR A 107 15.71 19.12 -8.37
N GLY A 108 16.36 19.71 -9.38
CA GLY A 108 16.10 19.34 -10.77
C GLY A 108 17.12 19.79 -11.81
N SER A 109 18.35 20.13 -11.43
CA SER A 109 19.37 20.58 -12.40
C SER A 109 20.72 19.92 -12.15
N TYR A 110 20.78 18.59 -12.30
CA TYR A 110 22.04 17.98 -12.70
C TYR A 110 22.14 18.13 -14.21
N ARG A 111 23.14 18.89 -14.65
CA ARG A 111 23.53 19.01 -16.06
C ARG A 111 24.88 18.31 -16.18
N GLU A 112 25.05 17.45 -17.18
CA GLU A 112 26.33 16.81 -17.43
C GLU A 112 27.43 17.88 -17.59
N PRO A 113 28.57 17.74 -16.90
CA PRO A 113 29.64 18.72 -16.98
C PRO A 113 30.27 18.70 -18.37
N ASP A 114 30.49 19.89 -18.93
CA ASP A 114 31.19 20.09 -20.19
C ASP A 114 32.65 19.59 -20.06
N SER A 115 33.24 19.08 -21.14
CA SER A 115 34.55 18.40 -21.13
C SER A 115 35.74 19.33 -20.85
N ASN A 116 35.48 20.62 -20.61
CA ASN A 116 36.47 21.66 -20.41
C ASN A 116 36.50 22.21 -18.97
N VAL A 117 35.98 21.45 -18.00
CA VAL A 117 36.04 21.82 -16.57
C VAL A 117 37.32 21.24 -15.97
N GLU A 118 38.23 22.11 -15.52
CA GLU A 118 39.34 21.70 -14.66
C GLU A 118 38.78 21.14 -13.35
N LEU A 119 38.89 19.82 -13.17
CA LEU A 119 38.50 19.14 -11.95
C LEU A 119 39.53 19.47 -10.85
N ALA A 120 39.15 20.34 -9.93
CA ALA A 120 39.93 20.56 -8.71
C ALA A 120 40.01 19.24 -7.93
N ARG A 121 41.23 18.78 -7.65
CA ARG A 121 41.50 17.53 -6.94
C ARG A 121 41.16 17.70 -5.46
N VAL A 122 39.95 17.32 -5.08
CA VAL A 122 39.49 17.35 -3.69
C VAL A 122 40.10 16.19 -2.91
N VAL A 123 41.35 16.34 -2.49
CA VAL A 123 41.90 15.55 -1.38
C VAL A 123 42.60 16.53 -0.44
N ASP A 124 41.87 16.99 0.57
CA ASP A 124 42.51 17.52 1.77
C ASP A 124 42.68 16.37 2.76
N VAL A 125 43.94 16.07 3.05
CA VAL A 125 44.34 15.12 4.09
C VAL A 125 43.90 15.70 5.43
N GLN A 126 42.94 15.06 6.10
CA GLN A 126 42.68 15.34 7.52
C GLN A 126 43.92 14.99 8.35
N THR A 127 44.72 15.98 8.71
CA THR A 127 45.68 15.83 9.80
C THR A 127 44.92 15.99 11.11
N ALA A 128 44.63 14.87 11.77
CA ALA A 128 44.13 14.87 13.13
C ALA A 128 45.24 15.39 14.06
N ARG A 129 45.06 16.59 14.62
CA ARG A 129 45.84 17.06 15.77
C ARG A 129 44.88 17.14 16.96
N GLY A 130 45.00 16.17 17.88
CA GLY A 130 44.34 16.21 19.18
C GLY A 130 44.97 17.28 20.10
N PRO A 131 44.28 17.70 21.16
CA PRO A 131 44.80 18.66 22.13
C PRO A 131 45.92 18.06 23.00
N GLU A 132 46.80 18.95 23.48
CA GLU A 132 48.18 18.75 23.97
C GLU A 132 48.45 17.64 24.99
#